data_AF-X0XK28-F1
#
_entry.id   AF-X0XK28-F1
#
_cell.length_a   1.000
_cell.length_b   1.000
_cell.length_c   1.000
_cell.angle_alpha   90.00
_cell.angle_beta   90.00
_cell.angle_gamma   90.00
#
_symmetry.space_group_name_H-M   'P 1'
#
loop_
_entity.id
_entity.type
_entity.pdbx_description
1 polymer ?
#
loop_
_entity_poly.entity_id
_entity_poly.type
_entity_poly.pdbx_seq_one_letter_code
_entity_poly.pdbx_strand_id
1 'polypeptide(L)' 'ELKADLVFMCIGVRPDTELAQKAGLQIGDTKAIWVDEYGRTSDGDIFAVGDCAEKRSFF' A
#
# COMPACT_ATOMS: atom_id res chain seq x y z
N GLU A 1 16.92 -3.13 -31.37
CA GLU A 1 15.67 -3.88 -31.14
C GLU A 1 16.02 -5.26 -30.62
N LEU A 2 15.26 -5.78 -29.65
CA LEU A 2 15.43 -7.14 -29.14
C LEU A 2 14.22 -7.96 -29.58
N LYS A 3 14.44 -9.00 -30.37
CA LYS A 3 13.36 -9.92 -30.77
C LYS A 3 12.97 -10.75 -29.54
N ALA A 4 11.69 -10.67 -29.14
CA ALA A 4 11.16 -11.40 -27.99
C ALA A 4 9.77 -11.95 -28.31
N ASP A 5 9.55 -13.23 -28.01
CA ASP A 5 8.25 -13.90 -28.15
C ASP A 5 7.36 -13.73 -26.91
N LEU A 6 7.96 -13.37 -25.77
CA LEU A 6 7.29 -13.10 -24.49
C LEU A 6 8.09 -12.09 -23.67
N VAL A 7 7.40 -11.22 -22.93
CA VAL A 7 7.99 -10.22 -22.04
C VAL A 7 7.32 -10.28 -20.67
N PHE A 8 8.13 -10.30 -19.60
CA PHE A 8 7.67 -10.16 -18.22
C PHE A 8 7.94 -8.74 -17.70
N MET A 9 6.93 -8.14 -17.08
CA MET A 9 7.03 -6.82 -16.46
C MET A 9 7.14 -6.98 -14.95
N CYS A 10 8.38 -7.02 -14.45
CA CYS A 10 8.69 -7.19 -13.03
C CYS A 10 9.31 -5.92 -12.43
N ILE A 11 8.71 -4.76 -12.69
CA ILE A 11 9.25 -3.43 -12.34
C ILE A 11 8.75 -2.89 -10.99
N GLY A 12 8.27 -3.78 -10.12
CA GLY A 12 7.70 -3.46 -8.82
C GLY A 12 6.18 -3.25 -8.84
N VAL A 13 5.63 -3.02 -7.64
CA VAL A 13 4.20 -2.77 -7.40
C VAL A 13 4.01 -1.44 -6.67
N ARG A 14 2.76 -0.97 -6.61
CA ARG A 14 2.36 0.18 -5.79
C ARG A 14 1.16 -0.23 -4.93
N PRO A 15 1.07 0.24 -3.68
CA PRO A 15 -0.09 -0.02 -2.85
C PRO A 15 -1.34 0.59 -3.48
N ASP A 16 -2.45 -0.17 -3.49
CA ASP A 16 -3.74 0.32 -3.95
C ASP A 16 -4.44 1.09 -2.81
N THR A 17 -4.44 2.41 -2.91
CA THR A 17 -4.93 3.32 -1.85
C THR A 17 -6.06 4.24 -2.30
N GLU A 18 -6.59 4.06 -3.51
CA GLU A 18 -7.58 4.98 -4.08
C GLU A 18 -8.87 5.04 -3.24
N LEU A 19 -9.37 3.88 -2.78
CA LEU A 19 -10.55 3.81 -1.93
C LEU A 19 -10.31 4.48 -0.57
N ALA A 20 -9.15 4.22 0.04
CA ALA A 20 -8.77 4.80 1.34
C ALA A 20 -8.67 6.32 1.26
N GLN A 21 -8.07 6.85 0.20
CA GLN A 21 -8.00 8.29 -0.07
C GLN A 21 -9.39 8.91 -0.23
N LYS A 22 -10.27 8.28 -1.01
CA LYS A 22 -11.65 8.74 -1.19
C LYS A 22 -12.46 8.71 0.11
N ALA A 23 -12.15 7.78 1.01
CA ALA A 23 -12.73 7.69 2.34
C ALA A 23 -12.12 8.69 3.35
N GLY A 24 -11.12 9.48 2.96
CA GLY A 24 -10.46 10.44 3.84
C GLY A 24 -9.47 9.82 4.83
N LEU A 25 -9.04 8.57 4.61
CA LEU A 25 -8.06 7.91 5.46
C LEU A 25 -6.66 8.47 5.24
N GLN A 26 -5.87 8.51 6.31
CA GLN A 26 -4.49 8.92 6.25
C GLN A 26 -3.66 7.96 5.38
N ILE A 27 -2.89 8.53 4.46
CA ILE A 27 -1.90 7.82 3.65
C ILE A 27 -0.52 8.12 4.23
N GLY A 28 0.25 7.07 4.44
CA GLY A 28 1.59 7.10 5.01
C GLY A 28 2.67 7.60 4.05
N ASP A 29 3.88 7.77 4.57
CA ASP A 29 5.04 8.27 3.80
C ASP A 29 5.47 7.28 2.71
N THR A 30 5.25 5.98 2.93
CA THR A 30 5.45 4.91 1.93
C THR A 30 4.36 4.88 0.84
N LYS A 31 3.37 5.77 0.92
CA LYS A 31 2.16 5.83 0.05
C LYS A 31 1.16 4.70 0.27
N ALA A 32 1.41 3.80 1.22
CA ALA A 32 0.45 2.83 1.70
C ALA A 32 -0.51 3.47 2.72
N ILE A 33 -1.61 2.80 3.03
CA ILE A 33 -2.57 3.22 4.06
C ILE A 33 -1.82 3.25 5.40
N TRP A 34 -1.82 4.40 6.07
CA TRP A 34 -1.21 4.51 7.39
C TRP A 34 -2.00 3.65 8.37
N VAL A 35 -1.29 2.89 9.20
CA VAL A 35 -1.89 2.17 10.33
C VAL A 35 -1.04 2.29 11.58
N ASP A 36 -1.68 2.14 12.73
CA ASP A 36 -0.99 1.99 14.01
C ASP A 36 -0.44 0.56 14.23
N GLU A 37 0.14 0.28 15.40
CA GLU A 37 0.72 -1.02 15.73
C GLU A 37 -0.30 -2.17 15.84
N TYR A 38 -1.60 -1.86 15.81
CA TYR A 38 -2.70 -2.83 15.81
C TYR A 38 -3.40 -2.94 14.45
N GLY A 39 -2.91 -2.22 13.42
CA GLY A 39 -3.50 -2.24 12.08
C GLY A 39 -4.70 -1.31 11.89
N ARG A 40 -5.00 -0.44 12.86
CA ARG A 40 -6.08 0.56 12.76
C ARG A 40 -5.63 1.72 11.90
N THR A 41 -6.52 2.20 11.03
CA THR A 41 -6.27 3.40 10.23
C THR A 41 -6.50 4.67 11.05
N SER A 42 -6.52 5.84 10.41
CA SER A 42 -6.89 7.10 11.06
C SER A 42 -8.36 7.15 11.49
N ASP A 43 -9.21 6.26 10.96
CA ASP A 43 -10.54 5.99 11.48
C ASP A 43 -10.48 4.72 12.36
N GLY A 44 -10.98 4.83 13.59
CA GLY A 44 -10.87 3.77 14.60
C GLY A 44 -11.67 2.50 14.29
N ASP A 45 -12.67 2.58 13.41
CA ASP A 45 -13.50 1.45 12.99
C ASP A 45 -13.00 0.80 11.69
N ILE A 46 -11.98 1.38 11.04
CA ILE A 46 -11.43 0.91 9.76
C ILE A 46 -9.99 0.42 9.96
N PHE A 47 -9.71 -0.77 9.42
CA PHE A 47 -8.41 -1.44 9.51
C PHE A 47 -7.86 -1.72 8.11
N ALA A 48 -6.53 -1.74 7.98
CA ALA A 48 -5.84 -2.11 6.75
C ALA A 48 -4.73 -3.13 7.04
N VAL A 49 -4.58 -4.13 6.16
CA VAL A 49 -3.61 -5.22 6.30
C VAL A 49 -3.04 -5.62 4.94
N GLY A 50 -1.90 -6.31 4.93
CA GLY A 50 -1.25 -6.77 3.70
C GLY A 50 -0.39 -5.70 3.03
N ASP A 51 -0.33 -5.74 1.70
CA ASP A 51 0.57 -4.89 0.89
C ASP A 51 0.11 -3.44 0.77
N CYS A 52 -1.18 -3.18 1.05
CA CYS A 52 -1.73 -1.83 1.03
C CYS A 52 -1.52 -1.08 2.36
N ALA A 53 -1.03 -1.74 3.41
CA ALA A 53 -0.84 -1.15 4.73
C ALA A 53 0.64 -0.83 4.99
N GLU A 54 0.91 0.40 5.45
CA GLU A 54 2.23 0.82 5.90
C GLU A 54 2.59 0.11 7.21
N LYS A 55 3.79 -0.44 7.31
CA LYS A 55 4.23 -1.16 8.51
C LYS A 55 5.54 -0.59 9.00
N ARG A 56 5.69 -0.51 10.32
CA ARG A 56 6.95 -0.16 10.94
C ARG A 56 7.91 -1.34 10.90
N SER A 57 9.06 -1.15 10.25
CA SER A 57 10.22 -2.02 10.43
C SER A 57 10.88 -1.70 11.78
N PHE A 58 11.27 -2.73 12.52
CA PHE A 58 12.12 -2.61 13.72
C PHE A 58 13.60 -2.88 13.43
N PHE A 59 13.93 -3.12 12.16
CA PHE A 59 15.28 -3.18 11.61
C PHE A 59 15.66 -1.82 11.04
#